data_AF-A0A0G4HA05-F1
#
_entry.id   AF-A0A0G4HA05-F1
#
_cell.length_a   1.000
_cell.length_b   1.000
_cell.length_c   1.000
_cell.angle_alpha   90.00
_cell.angle_beta   90.00
_cell.angle_gamma   90.00
#
_symmetry.space_group_name_H-M   'P 1'
#
loop_
_entity.id
_entity.type
_entity.pdbx_description
1 polymer ?
#
loop_
_entity_poly.entity_id
_entity_poly.type
_entity_poly.pdbx_seq_one_letter_code
_entity_poly.pdbx_strand_id
1 'polypeptide(L)'
;MVKKDKSKLKTHGNAAGATSSQEKPKKELGRTIESPIEFLTGISTKSFFSQVFEKEYRVFPATPERREYLTRLFSLSKFFETAESRDDAAERLEGPPLLFSADVNSVRCVDGVKTNFNELDKPASLEVLKGHWNANRTFQVLQPQRFEDEIWNVCARLEQKLSCLVGCNAYITPQGSQGLAPHHDDVELWV
;
A
#
# COMPACT_ATOMS: atom_id res chain seq x y z
N MET A 1 -12.21 22.46 -81.70
CA MET A 1 -11.20 21.76 -82.53
C MET A 1 -10.00 21.46 -81.63
N VAL A 2 -9.76 20.18 -81.32
CA VAL A 2 -8.48 19.54 -80.91
C VAL A 2 -7.82 20.02 -79.59
N LYS A 3 -7.31 19.24 -78.63
CA LYS A 3 -7.38 17.83 -78.17
C LYS A 3 -6.77 17.83 -76.74
N LYS A 4 -7.15 16.83 -75.95
CA LYS A 4 -6.66 16.39 -74.62
C LYS A 4 -5.14 16.50 -74.40
N ASP A 5 -4.74 16.72 -73.14
CA ASP A 5 -3.87 15.74 -72.46
C ASP A 5 -4.08 15.63 -70.95
N LYS A 6 -3.86 14.41 -70.44
CA LYS A 6 -4.16 13.89 -69.11
C LYS A 6 -2.92 13.96 -68.21
N SER A 7 -3.08 14.31 -66.94
CA SER A 7 -2.22 13.74 -65.87
C SER A 7 -2.90 13.72 -64.50
N LYS A 8 -3.46 12.54 -64.22
CA LYS A 8 -3.49 11.77 -62.95
C LYS A 8 -3.34 12.50 -61.60
N LEU A 9 -4.45 12.43 -60.85
CA LEU A 9 -4.56 12.30 -59.39
C LEU A 9 -3.37 11.58 -58.72
N LYS A 10 -2.89 12.15 -57.61
CA LYS A 10 -2.45 11.40 -56.42
C LYS A 10 -2.94 12.14 -55.16
N THR A 11 -4.11 11.73 -54.68
CA THR A 11 -4.58 12.00 -53.32
C THR A 11 -3.67 11.29 -52.33
N HIS A 12 -2.89 12.03 -51.54
CA HIS A 12 -2.24 11.48 -50.35
C HIS A 12 -3.30 11.44 -49.24
N GLY A 13 -3.86 10.27 -49.00
CA GLY A 13 -4.68 10.00 -47.83
C GLY A 13 -3.83 10.14 -46.58
N ASN A 14 -4.19 11.08 -45.71
CA ASN A 14 -3.64 11.16 -44.37
C ASN A 14 -4.24 10.01 -43.57
N ALA A 15 -3.47 8.93 -43.40
CA ALA A 15 -3.82 7.85 -42.50
C ALA A 15 -3.73 8.40 -41.07
N ALA A 16 -4.90 8.62 -40.46
CA ALA A 16 -5.02 8.81 -39.03
C ALA A 16 -4.52 7.52 -38.35
N GLY A 17 -3.30 7.57 -37.82
CA GLY A 17 -2.78 6.52 -36.96
C GLY A 17 -3.62 6.48 -35.69
N ALA A 18 -4.51 5.50 -35.59
CA ALA A 18 -5.17 5.15 -34.35
C ALA A 18 -4.08 4.64 -33.39
N THR A 19 -3.60 5.51 -32.51
CA THR A 19 -2.88 5.09 -31.31
C THR A 19 -3.87 4.29 -30.47
N SER A 20 -3.73 2.96 -30.48
CA SER A 20 -4.43 2.11 -29.54
C SER A 20 -3.98 2.48 -28.13
N SER A 21 -4.79 3.25 -27.42
CA SER A 21 -4.70 3.36 -25.97
C SER A 21 -4.95 1.95 -25.44
N GLN A 22 -3.88 1.23 -25.12
CA GLN A 22 -4.00 -0.01 -24.37
C GLN A 22 -4.64 0.37 -23.03
N GLU A 23 -5.90 -0.02 -22.85
CA GLU A 23 -6.56 0.03 -21.55
C GLU A 23 -5.67 -0.72 -20.56
N LYS A 24 -5.18 -0.01 -19.53
CA LYS A 24 -4.49 -0.67 -18.42
C LYS A 24 -5.45 -1.75 -17.90
N PRO A 25 -4.98 -3.00 -17.70
CA PRO A 25 -5.83 -4.07 -17.21
C PRO A 25 -6.54 -3.60 -15.93
N LYS A 26 -7.87 -3.69 -15.91
CA LYS A 26 -8.64 -3.41 -14.70
C LYS A 26 -8.14 -4.35 -13.62
N LYS A 27 -7.46 -3.80 -12.63
CA LYS A 27 -7.00 -4.55 -11.47
C LYS A 27 -8.25 -5.07 -10.77
N GLU A 28 -8.43 -6.38 -10.75
CA GLU A 28 -9.58 -7.00 -10.09
C GLU A 28 -9.40 -6.78 -8.58
N LEU A 29 -10.12 -5.79 -8.05
CA LEU A 29 -10.09 -5.50 -6.62
C LEU A 29 -10.67 -6.72 -5.92
N GLY A 30 -9.92 -7.29 -4.97
CA GLY A 30 -10.38 -8.41 -4.17
C GLY A 30 -11.74 -8.14 -3.50
N ARG A 31 -12.37 -9.20 -2.98
CA ARG A 31 -13.71 -9.18 -2.37
C ARG A 31 -14.02 -7.86 -1.64
N THR A 32 -15.13 -7.23 -2.01
CA THR A 32 -15.61 -6.02 -1.34
C THR A 32 -16.17 -6.37 0.03
N ILE A 33 -15.67 -5.68 1.07
CA ILE A 33 -16.21 -5.78 2.43
C ILE A 33 -17.20 -4.64 2.64
N GLU A 34 -18.51 -4.94 2.58
CA GLU A 34 -19.57 -3.93 2.74
C GLU A 34 -19.71 -3.44 4.20
N SER A 35 -19.50 -4.35 5.15
CA SER A 35 -19.55 -4.09 6.60
C SER A 35 -18.18 -4.35 7.22
N PRO A 36 -17.20 -3.43 7.09
CA PRO A 36 -15.82 -3.67 7.53
C PRO A 36 -15.71 -3.96 9.03
N ILE A 37 -16.45 -3.24 9.87
CA ILE A 37 -16.48 -3.47 11.32
C ILE A 37 -16.98 -4.89 11.63
N GLU A 38 -18.09 -5.31 11.03
CA GLU A 38 -18.69 -6.62 11.32
C GLU A 38 -17.85 -7.76 10.77
N PHE A 39 -17.28 -7.57 9.58
CA PHE A 39 -16.35 -8.53 9.01
C PHE A 39 -15.12 -8.71 9.90
N LEU A 40 -14.46 -7.61 10.31
CA LEU A 40 -13.23 -7.66 11.10
C LEU A 40 -13.47 -8.19 12.53
N THR A 41 -14.57 -7.79 13.17
CA THR A 41 -14.84 -8.09 14.58
C THR A 41 -15.72 -9.32 14.81
N GLY A 42 -16.58 -9.68 13.85
CA GLY A 42 -17.59 -10.72 14.01
C GLY A 42 -18.78 -10.33 14.89
N ILE A 43 -18.89 -9.07 15.31
CA ILE A 43 -20.03 -8.52 16.05
C ILE A 43 -20.72 -7.42 15.24
N SER A 44 -21.98 -7.12 15.56
CA SER A 44 -22.70 -6.05 14.87
C SER A 44 -22.01 -4.70 15.09
N THR A 45 -22.12 -3.80 14.10
CA THR A 45 -21.60 -2.43 14.21
C THR A 45 -22.15 -1.71 15.44
N LYS A 46 -23.43 -1.93 15.76
CA LYS A 46 -24.08 -1.39 16.96
C LYS A 46 -23.44 -1.90 18.24
N SER A 47 -23.17 -3.20 18.33
CA SER A 47 -22.51 -3.81 19.48
C SER A 47 -21.09 -3.26 19.65
N PHE A 48 -20.34 -3.13 18.54
CA PHE A 48 -18.98 -2.59 18.56
C PHE A 48 -18.92 -1.20 19.19
N PHE A 49 -19.71 -0.25 18.71
CA PHE A 49 -19.71 1.11 19.27
C PHE A 49 -20.28 1.19 20.69
N SER A 50 -21.30 0.39 21.01
CA SER A 50 -21.93 0.45 22.33
C SER A 50 -21.13 -0.26 23.42
N GLN A 51 -20.24 -1.20 23.08
CA GLN A 51 -19.58 -2.08 24.06
C GLN A 51 -18.05 -2.00 24.03
N VAL A 52 -17.43 -1.69 22.89
CA VAL A 52 -15.98 -1.85 22.69
C VAL A 52 -15.27 -0.53 22.42
N PHE A 53 -15.68 0.19 21.37
CA PHE A 53 -15.02 1.42 20.91
C PHE A 53 -14.87 2.44 22.06
N GLU A 54 -13.66 2.97 22.26
CA GLU A 54 -13.29 3.89 23.36
C GLU A 54 -13.57 3.39 24.80
N LYS A 55 -13.70 2.07 25.02
CA LYS A 55 -14.03 1.50 26.35
C LYS A 55 -13.08 0.43 26.85
N GLU A 56 -12.72 -0.52 25.99
CA GLU A 56 -11.83 -1.61 26.35
C GLU A 56 -11.01 -2.08 25.15
N TYR A 57 -9.85 -2.69 25.41
CA TYR A 57 -9.16 -3.45 24.39
C TYR A 57 -9.93 -4.76 24.14
N ARG A 58 -10.02 -5.18 22.88
CA ARG A 58 -10.70 -6.43 22.52
C ARG A 58 -9.93 -7.19 21.46
N VAL A 59 -9.75 -8.49 21.69
CA VAL A 59 -9.21 -9.42 20.70
C VAL A 59 -10.37 -10.16 20.05
N PHE A 60 -10.49 -10.07 18.73
CA PHE A 60 -11.48 -10.80 17.95
C PHE A 60 -10.78 -11.94 17.19
N PRO A 61 -10.94 -13.21 17.63
CA PRO A 61 -10.28 -14.32 16.96
C PRO A 61 -10.70 -14.41 15.48
N ALA A 62 -9.70 -14.45 14.58
CA ALA A 62 -9.95 -14.52 13.15
C ALA A 62 -10.54 -15.88 12.74
N THR A 63 -11.62 -15.84 11.94
CA THR A 63 -12.12 -17.02 11.20
C THR A 63 -11.11 -17.42 10.12
N PRO A 64 -11.17 -18.65 9.58
CA PRO A 64 -10.31 -19.06 8.45
C PRO A 64 -10.38 -18.07 7.27
N GLU A 65 -11.59 -17.65 6.91
CA GLU A 65 -11.85 -16.64 5.87
C GLU A 65 -11.20 -15.28 6.18
N ARG A 66 -11.33 -14.77 7.41
CA ARG A 66 -10.65 -13.54 7.82
C ARG A 66 -9.14 -13.68 7.77
N ARG A 67 -8.61 -14.82 8.21
CA ARG A 67 -7.17 -15.08 8.20
C ARG A 67 -6.62 -15.07 6.78
N GLU A 68 -7.31 -15.74 5.86
CA GLU A 68 -6.96 -15.72 4.44
C GLU A 68 -6.98 -14.29 3.88
N TYR A 69 -8.04 -13.54 4.16
CA TYR A 69 -8.14 -12.14 3.74
C TYR A 69 -6.99 -11.28 4.26
N LEU A 70 -6.77 -11.26 5.59
CA LEU A 70 -5.77 -10.42 6.25
C LEU A 70 -4.34 -10.76 5.81
N THR A 71 -4.04 -12.04 5.59
CA THR A 71 -2.70 -12.50 5.15
C THR A 71 -2.34 -11.99 3.75
N ARG A 72 -3.33 -11.68 2.91
CA ARG A 72 -3.10 -11.16 1.54
C ARG A 72 -2.90 -9.65 1.49
N LEU A 73 -3.32 -8.91 2.53
CA LEU A 73 -3.28 -7.45 2.52
C LEU A 73 -1.86 -6.92 2.33
N PHE A 74 -0.90 -7.44 3.09
CA PHE A 74 0.48 -6.98 3.03
C PHE A 74 1.46 -8.07 3.43
N SER A 75 2.66 -8.04 2.86
CA SER A 75 3.74 -8.96 3.20
C SER A 75 5.10 -8.32 2.93
N LEU A 76 6.17 -8.94 3.43
CA LEU A 76 7.54 -8.53 3.09
C LEU A 76 7.80 -8.59 1.57
N SER A 77 7.27 -9.63 0.90
CA SER A 77 7.41 -9.76 -0.57
C SER A 77 6.77 -8.59 -1.28
N LYS A 78 5.51 -8.27 -0.94
CA LYS A 78 4.79 -7.12 -1.51
C LYS A 78 5.51 -5.80 -1.26
N PHE A 79 6.06 -5.62 -0.07
CA PHE A 79 6.83 -4.42 0.24
C PHE A 79 8.11 -4.32 -0.61
N PHE A 80 8.83 -5.42 -0.80
CA PHE A 80 10.01 -5.45 -1.68
C PHE A 80 9.66 -5.27 -3.15
N GLU A 81 8.57 -5.86 -3.64
CA GLU A 81 8.04 -5.62 -4.99
C GLU A 81 7.67 -4.14 -5.19
N THR A 82 7.08 -3.51 -4.16
CA THR A 82 6.81 -2.06 -4.16
C THR A 82 8.10 -1.26 -4.26
N ALA A 83 9.11 -1.59 -3.46
CA ALA A 83 10.40 -0.90 -3.48
C ALA A 83 11.07 -1.02 -4.87
N GLU A 84 11.11 -2.22 -5.44
CA GLU A 84 11.64 -2.49 -6.78
C GLU A 84 10.92 -1.64 -7.84
N SER A 85 9.59 -1.65 -7.84
CA SER A 85 8.80 -0.86 -8.78
C SER A 85 9.04 0.64 -8.65
N ARG A 86 9.36 1.14 -7.45
CA ARG A 86 9.64 2.55 -7.19
C ARG A 86 11.07 2.94 -7.57
N ASP A 87 12.02 2.02 -7.44
CA ASP A 87 13.37 2.18 -7.96
C ASP A 87 13.33 2.29 -9.50
N ASP A 88 12.65 1.36 -10.18
CA ASP A 88 12.51 1.40 -11.65
C ASP A 88 11.84 2.68 -12.17
N ALA A 89 10.83 3.19 -11.44
CA ALA A 89 10.13 4.42 -11.79
C ALA A 89 11.03 5.65 -11.60
N ALA A 90 11.88 5.65 -10.58
CA ALA A 90 12.86 6.71 -10.33
C ALA A 90 13.94 6.75 -11.42
N GLU A 91 14.46 5.59 -11.83
CA GLU A 91 15.42 5.49 -12.93
C GLU A 91 14.84 6.02 -14.25
N ARG A 92 13.55 5.77 -14.49
CA ARG A 92 12.83 6.26 -15.67
C ARG A 92 12.34 7.71 -15.56
N LEU A 93 12.57 8.39 -14.43
CA LEU A 93 12.05 9.73 -14.13
C LEU A 93 10.52 9.83 -14.18
N GLU A 94 9.82 8.72 -13.88
CA GLU A 94 8.35 8.61 -13.89
C GLU A 94 7.74 8.81 -12.50
N GLY A 95 8.55 8.76 -11.44
CA GLY A 95 8.12 9.00 -10.06
C GLY A 95 9.29 8.95 -9.07
N PRO A 96 9.08 9.38 -7.82
CA PRO A 96 10.13 9.31 -6.81
C PRO A 96 10.32 7.88 -6.29
N PRO A 97 11.53 7.50 -5.84
CA PRO A 97 11.73 6.26 -5.11
C PRO A 97 11.01 6.32 -3.75
N LEU A 98 11.05 5.23 -2.98
CA LEU A 98 10.66 5.30 -1.57
C LEU A 98 11.67 6.10 -0.77
N LEU A 99 11.20 6.87 0.20
CA LEU A 99 12.04 7.69 1.07
C LEU A 99 11.89 7.28 2.53
N PHE A 100 13.01 7.31 3.25
CA PHE A 100 12.97 7.16 4.70
C PHE A 100 12.20 8.32 5.36
N SER A 101 11.52 8.04 6.47
CA SER A 101 10.65 8.99 7.20
C SER A 101 9.36 9.40 6.49
N ALA A 102 9.33 9.42 5.16
CA ALA A 102 8.12 9.72 4.39
C ALA A 102 7.31 8.47 4.05
N ASP A 103 7.98 7.40 3.61
CA ASP A 103 7.32 6.17 3.16
C ASP A 103 7.64 4.96 4.04
N VAL A 104 8.83 4.91 4.64
CA VAL A 104 9.24 3.81 5.52
C VAL A 104 10.20 4.29 6.60
N ASN A 105 10.08 3.74 7.81
CA ASN A 105 11.10 3.82 8.84
C ASN A 105 11.76 2.46 9.04
N SER A 106 13.06 2.46 9.32
CA SER A 106 13.79 1.28 9.77
C SER A 106 14.20 1.44 11.22
N VAL A 107 13.69 0.56 12.08
CA VAL A 107 13.81 0.71 13.54
C VAL A 107 14.19 -0.59 14.22
N ARG A 108 14.82 -0.50 15.39
CA ARG A 108 15.04 -1.63 16.29
C ARG A 108 14.95 -1.17 17.73
N CYS A 109 14.36 -1.98 18.58
CA CYS A 109 14.40 -1.84 20.03
C CYS A 109 15.64 -2.55 20.55
N VAL A 110 16.57 -1.81 21.15
CA VAL A 110 17.78 -2.32 21.78
C VAL A 110 17.75 -1.84 23.23
N ASP A 111 17.80 -2.78 24.17
CA ASP A 111 17.75 -2.50 25.62
C ASP A 111 16.58 -1.60 26.05
N GLY A 112 15.40 -1.83 25.45
CA GLY A 112 14.18 -1.06 25.73
C GLY A 112 14.10 0.29 25.03
N VAL A 113 15.11 0.66 24.23
CA VAL A 113 15.16 1.95 23.51
C VAL A 113 14.94 1.75 22.02
N LYS A 114 13.97 2.46 21.46
CA LYS A 114 13.75 2.54 20.02
C LYS A 114 14.89 3.33 19.36
N THR A 115 15.66 2.66 18.51
CA THR A 115 16.70 3.26 17.66
C THR A 115 16.18 3.36 16.22
N ASN A 116 16.36 4.53 15.59
CA ASN A 116 16.02 4.78 14.20
C ASN A 116 17.29 4.66 13.33
N PHE A 117 17.20 3.88 12.25
CA PHE A 117 18.28 3.61 11.30
C PHE A 117 18.01 4.19 9.91
N ASN A 118 17.09 5.16 9.80
CA ASN A 118 16.79 5.84 8.55
C ASN A 118 18.04 6.53 7.97
N GLU A 119 18.25 6.35 6.68
CA GLU A 119 19.36 6.96 5.95
C GLU A 119 18.80 8.10 5.08
N LEU A 120 18.66 9.30 5.68
CA LEU A 120 17.89 10.41 5.11
C LEU A 120 18.51 11.05 3.85
N ASP A 121 19.77 10.75 3.58
CA ASP A 121 20.55 11.24 2.44
C ASP A 121 20.42 10.35 1.20
N LYS A 122 19.77 9.18 1.32
CA LYS A 122 19.57 8.22 0.23
C LYS A 122 18.12 7.76 0.13
N PRO A 123 17.70 7.25 -1.04
CA PRO A 123 16.44 6.54 -1.17
C PRO A 123 16.40 5.28 -0.29
N ALA A 124 15.19 4.91 0.14
CA ALA A 124 14.91 3.59 0.70
C ALA A 124 14.74 2.56 -0.44
N SER A 125 15.80 2.37 -1.23
CA SER A 125 15.79 1.44 -2.37
C SER A 125 15.68 -0.02 -1.91
N LEU A 126 15.31 -0.92 -2.83
CA LEU A 126 15.22 -2.35 -2.56
C LEU A 126 16.52 -2.92 -1.99
N GLU A 127 17.67 -2.52 -2.55
CA GLU A 127 18.98 -2.97 -2.08
C GLU A 127 19.24 -2.54 -0.63
N VAL A 128 18.99 -1.27 -0.33
CA VAL A 128 19.16 -0.71 1.03
C VAL A 128 18.21 -1.41 2.00
N LEU A 129 16.94 -1.57 1.63
CA LEU A 129 15.93 -2.25 2.45
C LEU A 129 16.31 -3.71 2.71
N LYS A 130 16.80 -4.47 1.72
CA LYS A 130 17.31 -5.83 1.94
C LYS A 130 18.47 -5.84 2.94
N GLY A 131 19.38 -4.88 2.86
CA GLY A 131 20.45 -4.70 3.86
C GLY A 131 19.92 -4.48 5.28
N HIS A 132 18.90 -3.63 5.43
CA HIS A 132 18.26 -3.37 6.72
C HIS A 132 17.52 -4.59 7.28
N TRP A 133 16.86 -5.37 6.42
CA TRP A 133 16.20 -6.62 6.80
C TRP A 133 17.21 -7.63 7.35
N ASN A 134 18.32 -7.83 6.64
CA ASN A 134 19.41 -8.71 7.07
C ASN A 134 20.07 -8.25 8.39
N ALA A 135 19.97 -6.96 8.72
CA ALA A 135 20.44 -6.40 9.98
C ALA A 135 19.41 -6.52 11.15
N ASN A 136 18.36 -7.34 11.01
CA ASN A 136 17.30 -7.53 12.00
C ASN A 136 16.57 -6.24 12.39
N ARG A 137 16.28 -5.38 11.41
CA ARG A 137 15.53 -4.14 11.61
C ARG A 137 14.05 -4.34 11.23
N THR A 138 13.15 -3.80 12.03
CA THR A 138 11.73 -3.71 11.71
C THR A 138 11.50 -2.60 10.70
N PHE A 139 10.65 -2.86 9.71
CA PHE A 139 10.08 -1.82 8.85
C PHE A 139 8.76 -1.34 9.43
N GLN A 140 8.63 -0.03 9.61
CA GLN A 140 7.35 0.66 9.76
C GLN A 140 7.06 1.34 8.42
N VAL A 141 6.23 0.69 7.61
CA VAL A 141 5.83 1.19 6.30
C VAL A 141 4.65 2.14 6.49
N LEU A 142 4.82 3.38 6.04
CA LEU A 142 3.90 4.49 6.29
C LEU A 142 2.89 4.61 5.14
N GLN A 143 1.61 4.55 5.50
CA GLN A 143 0.49 4.73 4.59
C GLN A 143 0.54 3.80 3.37
N PRO A 144 0.59 2.45 3.56
CA PRO A 144 0.73 1.51 2.45
C PRO A 144 -0.48 1.46 1.52
N GLN A 145 -1.62 2.01 1.94
CA GLN A 145 -2.76 2.23 1.05
C GLN A 145 -2.46 3.11 -0.17
N ARG A 146 -1.34 3.86 -0.20
CA ARG A 146 -0.94 4.63 -1.38
C ARG A 146 -0.44 3.75 -2.54
N PHE A 147 -0.10 2.49 -2.27
CA PHE A 147 0.47 1.58 -3.25
C PHE A 147 -0.18 0.18 -3.25
N GLU A 148 -0.92 -0.19 -2.19
CA GLU A 148 -1.69 -1.43 -2.12
C GLU A 148 -3.20 -1.18 -2.12
N ASP A 149 -3.84 -1.50 -3.23
CA ASP A 149 -5.28 -1.24 -3.43
C ASP A 149 -6.18 -2.00 -2.45
N GLU A 150 -5.77 -3.18 -1.99
CA GLU A 150 -6.54 -3.92 -0.99
C GLU A 150 -6.56 -3.20 0.36
N ILE A 151 -5.42 -2.62 0.77
CA ILE A 151 -5.33 -1.82 2.00
C ILE A 151 -6.13 -0.53 1.83
N TRP A 152 -6.01 0.12 0.67
CA TRP A 152 -6.83 1.30 0.33
C TRP A 152 -8.32 1.02 0.43
N ASN A 153 -8.79 -0.09 -0.12
CA ASN A 153 -10.20 -0.45 -0.04
C ASN A 153 -10.65 -0.63 1.43
N VAL A 154 -9.87 -1.31 2.27
CA VAL A 154 -10.21 -1.44 3.71
C VAL A 154 -10.26 -0.08 4.39
N CYS A 155 -9.23 0.76 4.21
CA CYS A 155 -9.16 2.08 4.82
C CYS A 155 -10.37 2.92 4.39
N ALA A 156 -10.62 3.07 3.09
CA ALA A 156 -11.72 3.88 2.56
C ALA A 156 -13.11 3.43 3.07
N ARG A 157 -13.32 2.12 3.26
CA ARG A 157 -14.57 1.59 3.81
C ARG A 157 -14.69 1.86 5.31
N LEU A 158 -13.60 1.76 6.05
CA LEU A 158 -13.58 2.14 7.46
C LEU A 158 -13.79 3.65 7.63
N GLU A 159 -13.16 4.49 6.80
CA GLU A 159 -13.38 5.95 6.80
C GLU A 159 -14.87 6.27 6.63
N GLN A 160 -15.54 5.61 5.68
CA GLN A 160 -16.97 5.79 5.47
C GLN A 160 -17.81 5.39 6.70
N LYS A 161 -17.42 4.35 7.44
CA LYS A 161 -18.19 3.85 8.60
C LYS A 161 -17.88 4.62 9.88
N LEU A 162 -16.63 5.01 10.09
CA LEU A 162 -16.17 5.72 11.27
C LEU A 162 -16.36 7.25 11.16
N SER A 163 -16.55 7.77 9.94
CA SER A 163 -16.67 9.20 9.66
C SER A 163 -15.45 10.01 10.15
N CYS A 164 -14.27 9.39 10.11
CA CYS A 164 -12.98 10.01 10.40
C CYS A 164 -11.93 9.51 9.40
N LEU A 165 -10.76 10.14 9.39
CA LEU A 165 -9.64 9.68 8.59
C LEU A 165 -9.14 8.32 9.13
N VAL A 166 -8.87 7.38 8.22
CA VAL A 166 -8.34 6.07 8.55
C VAL A 166 -7.07 5.85 7.74
N GLY A 167 -5.95 5.92 8.45
CA GLY A 167 -4.64 5.56 7.92
C GLY A 167 -4.28 4.13 8.26
N CYS A 168 -3.20 3.64 7.64
CA CYS A 168 -2.58 2.38 7.97
C CYS A 168 -1.06 2.57 8.10
N ASN A 169 -0.44 1.87 9.04
CA ASN A 169 0.99 1.61 9.04
C ASN A 169 1.17 0.10 9.09
N ALA A 170 2.05 -0.45 8.26
CA ALA A 170 2.40 -1.86 8.31
C ALA A 170 3.74 -2.06 9.03
N TYR A 171 3.78 -2.97 10.00
CA TYR A 171 4.99 -3.31 10.75
C TYR A 171 5.48 -4.70 10.37
N ILE A 172 6.67 -4.79 9.79
CA ILE A 172 7.29 -6.06 9.39
C ILE A 172 8.54 -6.27 10.25
N THR A 173 8.50 -7.25 11.15
CA THR A 173 9.56 -7.49 12.14
C THR A 173 10.24 -8.84 11.90
N PRO A 174 11.57 -8.89 11.70
CA PRO A 174 12.33 -10.13 11.63
C PRO A 174 12.15 -10.99 12.89
N GLN A 175 12.18 -12.31 12.71
CA GLN A 175 12.08 -13.25 13.83
C GLN A 175 13.19 -13.00 14.87
N GLY A 176 12.84 -13.07 16.15
CA GLY A 176 13.81 -12.88 17.25
C GLY A 176 14.24 -11.43 17.45
N SER A 177 13.55 -10.47 16.85
CA SER A 177 13.80 -9.03 17.02
C SER A 177 12.55 -8.30 17.52
N GLN A 178 12.76 -7.08 18.04
CA GLN A 178 11.70 -6.17 18.45
C GLN A 178 11.98 -4.81 17.80
N GLY A 179 10.96 -4.20 17.19
CA GLY A 179 11.11 -2.93 16.49
C GLY A 179 10.95 -1.70 17.39
N LEU A 180 9.91 -1.70 18.23
CA LEU A 180 9.49 -0.56 19.03
C LEU A 180 9.58 -0.86 20.52
N ALA A 181 9.88 0.16 21.32
CA ALA A 181 9.75 0.10 22.78
C ALA A 181 8.25 0.10 23.18
N PRO A 182 7.89 -0.35 24.39
CA PRO A 182 6.52 -0.18 24.91
C PRO A 182 6.06 1.28 24.88
N HIS A 183 4.88 1.55 24.33
CA HIS A 183 4.28 2.89 24.22
C HIS A 183 2.75 2.79 24.11
N HIS A 184 2.09 3.95 24.09
CA HIS A 184 0.69 4.12 23.69
C HIS A 184 0.64 5.14 22.56
N ASP A 185 -0.39 5.05 21.73
CA ASP A 185 -0.67 5.98 20.64
C ASP A 185 -1.85 6.90 21.01
N ASP A 186 -2.01 7.99 20.29
CA ASP A 186 -3.07 9.00 20.44
C ASP A 186 -4.27 8.76 19.52
N VAL A 187 -4.41 7.52 19.02
CA VAL A 187 -5.45 7.09 18.08
C VAL A 187 -6.06 5.74 18.50
N GLU A 188 -7.27 5.47 18.03
CA GLU A 188 -7.88 4.14 18.11
C GLU A 188 -7.20 3.19 17.12
N LEU A 189 -6.69 2.05 17.61
CA LEU A 189 -5.92 1.11 16.81
C LEU A 189 -6.69 -0.18 16.50
N TRP A 190 -6.57 -0.62 15.26
CA TRP A 190 -7.01 -1.92 14.76
C TRP A 190 -5.78 -2.65 14.25
N VAL A 191 -5.33 -3.67 15.00
CA VAL A 191 -4.09 -4.42 14.73
C VAL A 191 -4.40 -5.79 14.15
#